data_AF-A0AAU9UE23-F1
#
_entry.id   AF-A0AAU9UE23-F1
#
_cell.length_a   1.000
_cell.length_b   1.000
_cell.length_c   1.000
_cell.angle_alpha   90.00
_cell.angle_beta   90.00
_cell.angle_gamma   90.00
#
_symmetry.space_group_name_H-M   'P 1'
#
loop_
_entity.id
_entity.type
_entity.pdbx_description
1 polymer ?
#
loop_
_entity_poly.entity_id
_entity_poly.type
_entity_poly.pdbx_seq_one_letter_code
_entity_poly.pdbx_strand_id
1 'polypeptide(L)'
;MHFSQAVSIIQSQVGTIRGVQVLYSDQNPLSVDLVINMPQDGIRLIFDPVAQRLKIIEIYNMKLVKLRYSGMYFNSPEITPSIEQVEHCFGATHPGLYDSQRHLFALNFRGLSFYFPVDSKFEPGYAHGLGSLQFPNGGSPVVSRTTIYYGSQHQLTRSASGGRCLAPLADLPLSCYRHQLHLRRCDVLRSPTATLGLRLHIYTEGTRSGSPASPRRRVVRFGDTCQAVARALAAPARLYFKADDKMRIHRPTARRRPPPASDYFFNYFTLGMDVLFDARTHQVKKFVLHTNYPGHYNFNMYHRCEFELNVQPDKCESNALVESRGAVSITAYSKWESVSRALRVCERPVVLNRASSTNTTNPFGSTFCYGYQDMIFEVMSNNYIASITLYQPEGTRPHYAVNSIA
;
A
#
# COMPACT_ATOMS: atom_id res chain seq x y z
N MET A 1 0.06 -8.74 -7.87
CA MET A 1 -1.27 -8.28 -7.42
C MET A 1 -1.08 -7.31 -6.25
N HIS A 2 -1.79 -6.18 -6.25
CA HIS A 2 -1.78 -5.22 -5.13
C HIS A 2 -2.79 -5.62 -4.03
N PHE A 3 -2.57 -5.23 -2.78
CA PHE A 3 -3.42 -5.54 -1.61
C PHE A 3 -4.89 -5.19 -1.87
N SER A 4 -5.17 -3.99 -2.38
CA SER A 4 -6.53 -3.56 -2.69
C SER A 4 -7.24 -4.38 -3.77
N GLN A 5 -6.48 -4.98 -4.69
CA GLN A 5 -7.05 -5.88 -5.69
C GLN A 5 -7.47 -7.20 -5.05
N ALA A 6 -6.64 -7.74 -4.15
CA ALA A 6 -6.98 -8.95 -3.41
C ALA A 6 -8.23 -8.73 -2.54
N VAL A 7 -8.31 -7.60 -1.82
CA VAL A 7 -9.51 -7.25 -1.05
C VAL A 7 -10.73 -7.15 -1.95
N SER A 8 -10.64 -6.49 -3.10
CA SER A 8 -11.75 -6.38 -4.06
C SER A 8 -12.21 -7.74 -4.61
N ILE A 9 -11.27 -8.65 -4.89
CA ILE A 9 -11.58 -10.02 -5.35
C ILE A 9 -12.29 -10.80 -4.24
N ILE A 10 -11.80 -10.72 -3.00
CA ILE A 10 -12.42 -11.41 -1.87
C ILE A 10 -13.83 -10.85 -1.61
N GLN A 11 -13.99 -9.52 -1.69
CA GLN A 11 -15.29 -8.87 -1.54
C GLN A 11 -16.29 -9.24 -2.64
N SER A 12 -15.84 -9.56 -3.85
CA SER A 12 -16.75 -10.05 -4.90
C SER A 12 -17.18 -11.51 -4.68
N GLN A 13 -16.54 -12.22 -3.75
CA GLN A 13 -16.77 -13.63 -3.43
C GLN A 13 -17.34 -13.84 -2.01
N VAL A 14 -18.00 -12.83 -1.43
CA VAL A 14 -18.54 -12.87 -0.05
C VAL A 14 -19.51 -14.02 0.23
N GLY A 15 -20.12 -14.61 -0.80
CA GLY A 15 -20.94 -15.82 -0.65
C GLY A 15 -20.14 -17.07 -0.30
N THR A 16 -18.89 -17.14 -0.79
CA THR A 16 -18.00 -18.29 -0.71
C THR A 16 -16.92 -18.11 0.34
N ILE A 17 -16.18 -17.00 0.30
CA ILE A 17 -15.07 -16.70 1.22
C ILE A 17 -15.62 -15.99 2.45
N ARG A 18 -15.42 -16.58 3.64
CA ARG A 18 -15.97 -16.07 4.90
C ARG A 18 -14.90 -16.04 6.01
N GLY A 19 -15.14 -15.22 7.03
CA GLY A 19 -14.24 -15.13 8.19
C GLY A 19 -12.87 -14.54 7.88
N VAL A 20 -12.78 -13.63 6.90
CA VAL A 20 -11.53 -12.99 6.46
C VAL A 20 -11.00 -12.07 7.56
N GLN A 21 -9.71 -12.20 7.86
CA GLN A 21 -9.00 -11.36 8.83
C GLN A 21 -7.86 -10.62 8.13
N VAL A 22 -7.66 -9.35 8.47
CA VAL A 22 -6.51 -8.56 8.02
C VAL A 22 -5.59 -8.34 9.22
N LEU A 23 -4.36 -8.81 9.11
CA LEU A 23 -3.33 -8.70 10.15
C LEU A 23 -2.27 -7.69 9.69
N TYR A 24 -1.90 -6.76 10.56
CA TYR A 24 -0.86 -5.75 10.35
C TYR A 24 -0.30 -5.29 11.70
N SER A 25 0.86 -4.62 11.68
CA SER A 25 1.39 -3.94 12.86
C SER A 25 0.91 -2.50 12.88
N ASP A 26 0.18 -2.11 13.92
CA ASP A 26 -0.25 -0.71 14.11
C ASP A 26 0.94 0.19 14.47
N GLN A 27 1.83 -0.27 15.35
CA GLN A 27 3.00 0.52 15.78
C GLN A 27 4.07 0.64 14.68
N ASN A 28 4.32 -0.45 13.95
CA ASN A 28 5.39 -0.54 12.96
C ASN A 28 4.89 -1.15 11.62
N PRO A 29 3.97 -0.47 10.91
CA PRO A 29 3.32 -0.97 9.70
C PRO A 29 4.27 -1.25 8.53
N LEU A 30 5.50 -0.70 8.53
CA LEU A 30 6.50 -0.94 7.49
C LEU A 30 7.42 -2.13 7.78
N SER A 31 7.50 -2.59 9.03
CA SER A 31 8.45 -3.64 9.42
C SER A 31 7.86 -5.04 9.35
N VAL A 32 6.53 -5.17 9.42
CA VAL A 32 5.82 -6.46 9.42
C VAL A 32 4.96 -6.55 8.16
N ASP A 33 4.97 -7.71 7.49
CA ASP A 33 4.15 -7.95 6.30
C ASP A 33 2.64 -7.79 6.60
N LEU A 34 1.88 -7.32 5.60
CA LEU A 34 0.42 -7.26 5.67
C LEU A 34 -0.13 -8.65 5.32
N VAL A 35 -1.04 -9.19 6.11
CA VAL A 35 -1.58 -10.53 5.87
C VAL A 35 -3.09 -10.51 5.76
N ILE A 36 -3.62 -11.10 4.68
CA ILE A 36 -5.04 -11.47 4.59
C ILE A 36 -5.12 -12.95 4.95
N ASN A 37 -5.71 -13.26 6.09
CA ASN A 37 -5.88 -14.62 6.59
C ASN A 37 -7.32 -15.10 6.35
N MET A 38 -7.48 -16.27 5.76
CA MET A 38 -8.76 -16.90 5.46
C MET A 38 -8.82 -18.27 6.18
N PRO A 39 -9.10 -18.28 7.50
CA PRO A 39 -9.06 -19.49 8.32
C PRO A 39 -10.05 -20.57 7.92
N GLN A 40 -11.20 -20.19 7.37
CA GLN A 40 -12.20 -21.15 6.89
C GLN A 40 -11.81 -21.79 5.56
N ASP A 41 -10.86 -21.20 4.83
CA ASP A 41 -10.38 -21.67 3.54
C ASP A 41 -8.97 -22.30 3.64
N GLY A 42 -8.28 -22.16 4.78
CA GLY A 42 -6.93 -22.71 4.99
C GLY A 42 -5.82 -21.98 4.24
N ILE A 43 -6.09 -20.76 3.77
CA ILE A 43 -5.19 -19.96 2.94
C ILE A 43 -4.90 -18.62 3.62
N ARG A 44 -3.68 -18.12 3.44
CA ARG A 44 -3.34 -16.73 3.73
C ARG A 44 -2.50 -16.12 2.61
N LEU A 45 -2.70 -14.83 2.41
CA LEU A 45 -2.01 -14.01 1.44
C LEU A 45 -1.10 -13.03 2.18
N ILE A 46 0.19 -13.07 1.91
CA ILE A 46 1.20 -12.25 2.58
C ILE A 46 1.69 -11.18 1.60
N PHE A 47 1.57 -9.92 1.97
CA PHE A 47 1.90 -8.77 1.16
C PHE A 47 3.06 -7.99 1.78
N ASP A 48 3.88 -7.43 0.90
CA ASP A 48 4.93 -6.51 1.30
C ASP A 48 4.35 -5.26 1.97
N PRO A 49 4.90 -4.78 3.09
CA PRO A 49 4.33 -3.63 3.77
C PRO A 49 4.59 -2.29 3.07
N VAL A 50 5.64 -2.21 2.25
CA VAL A 50 6.01 -0.99 1.52
C VAL A 50 5.26 -0.94 0.19
N ALA A 51 5.50 -1.93 -0.67
CA ALA A 51 4.91 -1.99 -2.00
C ALA A 51 3.45 -2.46 -1.99
N GLN A 52 2.96 -3.03 -0.88
CA GLN A 52 1.60 -3.57 -0.75
C GLN A 52 1.25 -4.57 -1.85
N ARG A 53 2.26 -5.33 -2.29
CA ARG A 53 2.16 -6.36 -3.33
C ARG A 53 2.25 -7.74 -2.71
N LEU A 54 1.48 -8.67 -3.26
CA LEU A 54 1.48 -10.08 -2.86
C LEU A 54 2.88 -10.66 -3.05
N LYS A 55 3.44 -11.23 -1.97
CA LYS A 55 4.73 -11.92 -1.92
C LYS A 55 4.54 -13.42 -1.90
N ILE A 56 3.66 -13.90 -1.02
CA ILE A 56 3.45 -15.33 -0.77
C ILE A 56 1.97 -15.65 -0.67
N ILE A 57 1.58 -16.77 -1.24
CA ILE A 57 0.34 -17.48 -0.93
C ILE A 57 0.73 -18.68 -0.08
N GLU A 58 0.32 -18.69 1.19
CA GLU A 58 0.57 -19.81 2.10
C GLU A 58 -0.74 -20.58 2.30
N ILE A 59 -0.71 -21.88 2.02
CA ILE A 59 -1.77 -22.83 2.30
C ILE A 59 -1.32 -23.60 3.53
N TYR A 60 -1.98 -23.36 4.66
CA TYR A 60 -1.60 -23.93 5.95
C TYR A 60 -2.59 -24.98 6.46
N ASN A 61 -3.71 -25.17 5.77
CA ASN A 61 -4.59 -26.30 6.01
C ASN A 61 -4.94 -26.99 4.69
N MET A 62 -4.16 -28.02 4.36
CA MET A 62 -4.31 -28.77 3.12
C MET A 62 -5.68 -29.45 3.00
N LYS A 63 -6.37 -29.75 4.11
CA LYS A 63 -7.67 -30.43 4.10
C LYS A 63 -8.80 -29.57 3.50
N LEU A 64 -8.62 -28.25 3.45
CA LEU A 64 -9.64 -27.30 3.01
C LEU A 64 -9.49 -26.90 1.54
N VAL A 65 -8.41 -27.31 0.87
CA VAL A 65 -8.07 -26.80 -0.47
C VAL A 65 -7.85 -27.96 -1.44
N LYS A 66 -8.53 -27.97 -2.58
CA LYS A 66 -8.20 -28.90 -3.67
C LYS A 66 -7.12 -28.29 -4.57
N LEU A 67 -6.02 -29.00 -4.79
CA LEU A 67 -4.88 -28.51 -5.57
C LEU A 67 -4.51 -29.49 -6.68
N ARG A 68 -4.20 -28.93 -7.85
CA ARG A 68 -3.75 -29.67 -9.02
C ARG A 68 -2.55 -28.99 -9.68
N TYR A 69 -1.66 -29.78 -10.24
CA TYR A 69 -0.53 -29.33 -11.04
C TYR A 69 -0.51 -30.11 -12.35
N SER A 70 -0.38 -29.41 -13.48
CA SER A 70 -0.40 -30.00 -14.83
C SER A 70 -1.58 -30.96 -15.08
N GLY A 71 -2.75 -30.64 -14.52
CA GLY A 71 -3.98 -31.44 -14.65
C GLY A 71 -4.12 -32.57 -13.62
N MET A 72 -3.06 -32.95 -12.91
CA MET A 72 -3.08 -33.98 -11.88
C MET A 72 -3.36 -33.39 -10.50
N TYR A 73 -4.26 -34.00 -9.73
CA TYR A 73 -4.46 -33.65 -8.33
C TYR A 73 -3.31 -34.20 -7.48
N PHE A 74 -2.76 -33.36 -6.62
CA PHE A 74 -1.81 -33.79 -5.58
C PHE A 74 -2.38 -33.59 -4.17
N ASN A 75 -3.50 -32.88 -4.04
CA ASN A 75 -4.20 -32.68 -2.79
C ASN A 75 -5.71 -32.57 -3.06
N SER A 76 -6.50 -33.51 -2.53
CA SER A 76 -7.96 -33.47 -2.54
C SER A 76 -8.50 -34.32 -1.38
N PRO A 77 -9.81 -34.33 -1.11
CA PRO A 77 -10.39 -35.26 -0.13
C PRO A 77 -10.08 -36.73 -0.40
N GLU A 78 -9.84 -37.08 -1.67
CA GLU A 78 -9.54 -38.43 -2.14
C GLU A 78 -8.03 -38.69 -2.27
N ILE A 79 -7.21 -37.64 -2.42
CA ILE A 79 -5.76 -37.73 -2.67
C ILE A 79 -5.01 -37.01 -1.56
N THR A 80 -4.28 -37.79 -0.75
CA THR A 80 -3.43 -37.25 0.32
C THR A 80 -2.14 -36.69 -0.27
N PRO A 81 -1.69 -35.49 0.13
CA PRO A 81 -0.45 -34.89 -0.36
C PRO A 81 0.76 -35.50 0.36
N SER A 82 1.06 -36.78 0.10
CA SER A 82 2.28 -37.43 0.59
C SER A 82 3.51 -36.92 -0.17
N ILE A 83 4.70 -37.14 0.37
CA ILE A 83 5.94 -36.82 -0.35
C ILE A 83 6.06 -37.58 -1.67
N GLU A 84 5.65 -38.85 -1.71
CA GLU A 84 5.60 -39.66 -2.93
C GLU A 84 4.65 -39.06 -3.97
N GLN A 85 3.48 -38.58 -3.53
CA GLN A 85 2.53 -37.90 -4.43
C GLN A 85 3.12 -36.59 -4.97
N VAL A 86 3.86 -35.85 -4.13
CA VAL A 86 4.57 -34.64 -4.56
C VAL A 86 5.66 -34.97 -5.58
N GLU A 87 6.50 -35.99 -5.33
CA GLU A 87 7.53 -36.44 -6.27
C GLU A 87 6.92 -36.92 -7.59
N HIS A 88 5.84 -37.69 -7.53
CA HIS A 88 5.12 -38.16 -8.71
C HIS A 88 4.54 -36.98 -9.53
N CYS A 89 3.97 -35.97 -8.87
CA CYS A 89 3.35 -34.84 -9.56
C CYS A 89 4.36 -33.78 -10.06
N PHE A 90 5.42 -33.50 -9.31
CA PHE A 90 6.33 -32.37 -9.59
C PHE A 90 7.71 -32.82 -10.08
N GLY A 91 8.03 -34.11 -9.99
CA GLY A 91 9.31 -34.68 -10.38
C GLY A 91 10.42 -34.44 -9.35
N ALA A 92 11.65 -34.74 -9.77
CA ALA A 92 12.83 -34.58 -8.94
C ALA A 92 13.12 -33.11 -8.62
N THR A 93 13.66 -32.86 -7.43
CA THR A 93 14.13 -31.54 -7.01
C THR A 93 15.42 -31.62 -6.20
N HIS A 94 15.99 -30.47 -5.84
CA HIS A 94 17.15 -30.38 -4.97
C HIS A 94 16.87 -31.00 -3.58
N PRO A 95 17.92 -31.46 -2.88
CA PRO A 95 17.77 -31.99 -1.53
C PRO A 95 16.98 -31.04 -0.63
N GLY A 96 15.98 -31.57 0.07
CA GLY A 96 15.20 -30.76 0.99
C GLY A 96 16.02 -30.23 2.16
N LEU A 97 15.53 -29.17 2.78
CA LEU A 97 16.19 -28.49 3.89
C LEU A 97 15.42 -28.78 5.18
N TYR A 98 16.12 -29.25 6.20
CA TYR A 98 15.52 -29.44 7.53
C TYR A 98 15.73 -28.19 8.38
N ASP A 99 14.64 -27.67 8.93
CA ASP A 99 14.62 -26.60 9.92
C ASP A 99 14.41 -27.23 11.31
N SER A 100 15.50 -27.37 12.07
CA SER A 100 15.49 -27.97 13.40
C SER A 100 14.73 -27.16 14.44
N GLN A 101 14.64 -25.83 14.28
CA GLN A 101 13.89 -24.97 15.20
C GLN A 101 12.38 -25.13 15.03
N ARG A 102 11.95 -25.38 13.79
CA ARG A 102 10.53 -25.51 13.46
C ARG A 102 10.06 -26.95 13.38
N HIS A 103 10.98 -27.91 13.44
CA HIS A 103 10.69 -29.33 13.20
C HIS A 103 10.00 -29.54 11.84
N LEU A 104 10.50 -28.85 10.82
CA LEU A 104 9.93 -28.87 9.47
C LEU A 104 10.98 -29.27 8.45
N PHE A 105 10.65 -30.23 7.60
CA PHE A 105 11.40 -30.55 6.39
C PHE A 105 10.77 -29.84 5.20
N ALA A 106 11.56 -29.06 4.46
CA ALA A 106 11.11 -28.27 3.32
C ALA A 106 11.64 -28.85 2.00
N LEU A 107 10.72 -29.26 1.13
CA LEU A 107 11.01 -29.65 -0.25
C LEU A 107 10.71 -28.47 -1.18
N ASN A 108 11.73 -27.98 -1.87
CA ASN A 108 11.65 -26.69 -2.57
C ASN A 108 11.63 -26.90 -4.08
N PHE A 109 10.77 -26.16 -4.77
CA PHE A 109 10.71 -26.02 -6.22
C PHE A 109 10.82 -24.53 -6.58
N ARG A 110 10.94 -24.23 -7.88
CA ARG A 110 10.88 -22.85 -8.35
C ARG A 110 9.46 -22.31 -8.15
N GLY A 111 9.33 -21.31 -7.27
CA GLY A 111 8.07 -20.64 -6.95
C GLY A 111 7.10 -21.40 -6.05
N LEU A 112 7.51 -22.55 -5.50
CA LEU A 112 6.66 -23.44 -4.71
C LEU A 112 7.50 -24.20 -3.71
N SER A 113 7.03 -24.35 -2.48
CA SER A 113 7.67 -25.19 -1.47
C SER A 113 6.65 -25.93 -0.62
N PHE A 114 6.98 -27.17 -0.29
CA PHE A 114 6.20 -28.06 0.55
C PHE A 114 6.91 -28.27 1.88
N TYR A 115 6.16 -28.22 2.98
CA TYR A 115 6.67 -28.43 4.32
C TYR A 115 6.02 -29.66 4.94
N PHE A 116 6.86 -30.53 5.50
CA PHE A 116 6.50 -31.77 6.15
C PHE A 116 6.91 -31.69 7.62
N PRO A 117 6.01 -31.98 8.58
CA PRO A 117 6.33 -31.93 10.01
C PRO A 117 7.16 -33.14 10.43
N VAL A 118 8.37 -32.95 10.94
CA VAL A 118 9.31 -34.01 11.35
C VAL A 118 9.35 -34.14 12.86
N ASP A 119 9.26 -35.37 13.37
CA ASP A 119 9.49 -35.60 14.79
C ASP A 119 10.98 -35.47 15.13
N SER A 120 11.29 -34.74 16.20
CA SER A 120 12.66 -34.46 16.67
C SER A 120 13.52 -35.69 16.99
N LYS A 121 12.91 -36.88 17.09
CA LYS A 121 13.61 -38.16 17.30
C LYS A 121 14.25 -38.72 16.03
N PHE A 122 13.85 -38.22 14.85
CA PHE A 122 14.28 -38.69 13.55
C PHE A 122 14.92 -37.52 12.79
N GLU A 123 16.09 -37.06 13.25
CA GLU A 123 16.87 -36.10 12.49
C GLU A 123 17.31 -36.74 11.16
N PRO A 124 17.03 -36.12 10.00
CA PRO A 124 17.49 -36.64 8.73
C PRO A 124 19.01 -36.55 8.64
N GLY A 125 19.69 -37.68 8.87
CA GLY A 125 21.06 -37.86 8.44
C GLY A 125 21.12 -37.75 6.92
N TYR A 126 21.89 -36.81 6.39
CA TYR A 126 22.07 -36.51 4.95
C TYR A 126 22.52 -37.70 4.09
N ALA A 127 22.78 -38.88 4.67
CA ALA A 127 23.41 -40.02 4.02
C ALA A 127 22.51 -40.80 3.05
N HIS A 128 21.17 -40.73 3.14
CA HIS A 128 20.30 -41.67 2.40
C HIS A 128 19.07 -41.10 1.66
N GLY A 129 19.02 -39.78 1.42
CA GLY A 129 17.94 -39.18 0.62
C GLY A 129 16.56 -39.20 1.29
N LEU A 130 15.52 -38.79 0.55
CA LEU A 130 14.16 -38.55 1.08
C LEU A 130 13.50 -39.78 1.73
N GLY A 131 13.96 -40.99 1.41
CA GLY A 131 13.48 -42.25 1.97
C GLY A 131 13.93 -42.57 3.41
N SER A 132 14.84 -41.77 4.00
CA SER A 132 15.27 -41.97 5.39
C SER A 132 14.42 -41.21 6.42
N LEU A 133 13.54 -40.31 5.98
CA LEU A 133 12.66 -39.57 6.87
C LEU A 133 11.49 -40.48 7.29
N GLN A 134 11.62 -41.13 8.45
CA GLN A 134 10.54 -41.90 9.05
C GLN A 134 9.74 -41.01 10.01
N PHE A 135 8.42 -40.96 9.79
CA PHE A 135 7.47 -40.20 10.59
C PHE A 135 6.61 -41.17 11.42
N PRO A 136 5.96 -40.72 12.51
CA PRO A 136 5.25 -41.61 13.43
C PRO A 136 4.30 -42.56 12.68
N ASN A 137 4.40 -43.84 13.03
CA ASN A 137 3.68 -45.00 12.45
C ASN A 137 4.25 -45.58 11.14
N GLY A 138 5.44 -45.15 10.67
CA GLY A 138 6.08 -45.71 9.48
C GLY A 138 5.39 -45.34 8.15
N GLY A 139 4.48 -44.35 8.20
CA GLY A 139 3.79 -43.82 7.02
C GLY A 139 4.62 -42.77 6.27
N SER A 140 4.31 -42.60 4.99
CA SER A 140 4.89 -41.56 4.13
C SER A 140 4.50 -40.17 4.66
N PRO A 141 5.44 -39.20 4.79
CA PRO A 141 5.13 -37.88 5.30
C PRO A 141 4.10 -37.15 4.43
N VAL A 142 3.21 -36.43 5.11
CA VAL A 142 2.16 -35.64 4.48
C VAL A 142 2.47 -34.16 4.60
N VAL A 143 2.24 -33.41 3.53
CA VAL A 143 2.41 -31.96 3.50
C VAL A 143 1.50 -31.32 4.55
N SER A 144 2.08 -30.58 5.50
CA SER A 144 1.33 -29.76 6.45
C SER A 144 1.09 -28.34 5.93
N ARG A 145 1.98 -27.86 5.07
CA ARG A 145 1.93 -26.49 4.55
C ARG A 145 2.56 -26.40 3.17
N THR A 146 1.98 -25.56 2.32
CA THR A 146 2.51 -25.23 0.99
C THR A 146 2.64 -23.72 0.87
N THR A 147 3.74 -23.23 0.30
CA THR A 147 3.93 -21.81 0.00
C THR A 147 4.20 -21.61 -1.48
N ILE A 148 3.47 -20.70 -2.12
CA ILE A 148 3.68 -20.27 -3.51
C ILE A 148 4.26 -18.86 -3.48
N TYR A 149 5.31 -18.63 -4.24
CA TYR A 149 6.02 -17.34 -4.30
C TYR A 149 6.65 -17.12 -5.69
N TYR A 150 7.17 -15.92 -5.92
CA TYR A 150 7.91 -15.60 -7.14
C TYR A 150 9.41 -15.91 -6.99
N GLY A 151 10.02 -16.54 -8.00
CA GLY A 151 11.46 -16.84 -8.01
C GLY A 151 11.84 -18.17 -7.33
N SER A 152 13.10 -18.30 -6.89
CA SER A 152 13.65 -19.53 -6.30
C SER A 152 14.02 -19.35 -4.82
N GLN A 153 13.86 -20.41 -4.01
CA GLN A 153 14.01 -20.36 -2.54
C GLN A 153 15.40 -20.00 -2.00
N HIS A 154 16.49 -20.14 -2.78
CA HIS A 154 17.84 -19.78 -2.31
C HIS A 154 17.99 -18.31 -1.85
N GLN A 155 16.99 -17.47 -2.12
CA GLN A 155 16.91 -16.07 -1.68
C GLN A 155 16.15 -15.87 -0.35
N LEU A 156 15.45 -16.88 0.18
CA LEU A 156 14.62 -16.81 1.39
C LEU A 156 15.37 -17.16 2.70
N THR A 157 16.52 -17.85 2.63
CA THR A 157 17.21 -18.44 3.79
C THR A 157 18.29 -17.56 4.45
N ARG A 158 18.57 -16.36 3.91
CA ARG A 158 19.51 -15.44 4.54
C ARG A 158 18.77 -14.48 5.47
N SER A 159 18.85 -14.73 6.78
CA SER A 159 18.43 -13.86 7.91
C SER A 159 16.92 -13.64 8.13
N ALA A 160 16.26 -14.61 8.76
CA ALA A 160 14.98 -14.41 9.42
C ALA A 160 15.17 -13.75 10.80
N SER A 161 15.47 -12.45 10.82
CA SER A 161 15.39 -11.62 12.02
C SER A 161 14.49 -10.43 11.73
N GLY A 162 13.26 -10.43 12.27
CA GLY A 162 12.38 -9.25 12.25
C GLY A 162 11.02 -9.35 11.55
N GLY A 163 10.33 -10.51 11.56
CA GLY A 163 8.92 -10.60 11.16
C GLY A 163 8.59 -10.28 9.68
N ARG A 164 9.60 -10.02 8.85
CA ARG A 164 9.51 -9.71 7.43
C ARG A 164 9.90 -10.94 6.62
N CYS A 165 9.06 -11.36 5.68
CA CYS A 165 9.44 -12.41 4.76
C CYS A 165 10.35 -11.86 3.64
N LEU A 166 11.35 -12.63 3.19
CA LEU A 166 12.33 -12.16 2.18
C LEU A 166 12.00 -12.62 0.76
N ALA A 167 10.79 -13.12 0.50
CA ALA A 167 10.37 -13.50 -0.84
C ALA A 167 10.53 -12.32 -1.83
N PRO A 168 11.16 -12.55 -3.00
CA PRO A 168 11.34 -11.51 -4.00
C PRO A 168 10.01 -10.91 -4.44
N LEU A 169 9.98 -9.59 -4.60
CA LEU A 169 8.83 -8.88 -5.13
C LEU A 169 8.82 -8.96 -6.65
N ALA A 170 7.84 -9.69 -7.20
CA ALA A 170 7.57 -9.67 -8.63
C ALA A 170 7.10 -8.29 -9.08
N ASP A 171 7.49 -7.87 -10.29
CA ASP A 171 6.87 -6.74 -10.95
C ASP A 171 5.37 -6.97 -11.11
N LEU A 172 4.59 -5.88 -11.01
CA LEU A 172 3.15 -5.96 -11.18
C LEU A 172 2.86 -6.41 -12.63
N PRO A 173 2.17 -7.55 -12.85
CA PRO A 173 1.85 -8.00 -14.21
C PRO A 173 1.01 -6.95 -14.94
N LEU A 174 1.17 -6.83 -16.28
CA LEU A 174 0.42 -5.87 -17.10
C LEU A 174 -1.11 -5.99 -16.92
N SER A 175 -1.62 -7.21 -16.79
CA SER A 175 -3.04 -7.48 -16.51
C SER A 175 -3.55 -6.90 -15.18
N CYS A 176 -2.65 -6.65 -14.23
CA CYS A 176 -3.00 -6.05 -12.95
C CYS A 176 -3.10 -4.52 -13.02
N TYR A 177 -2.79 -3.87 -14.14
CA TYR A 177 -2.96 -2.41 -14.29
C TYR A 177 -4.41 -2.03 -14.58
N ARG A 178 -5.21 -2.93 -15.16
CA ARG A 178 -6.61 -2.67 -15.55
C ARG A 178 -6.78 -1.35 -16.33
N HIS A 179 -5.83 -1.05 -17.21
CA HIS A 179 -5.76 0.21 -17.98
C HIS A 179 -5.72 1.51 -17.13
N GLN A 180 -5.35 1.41 -15.85
CA GLN A 180 -5.20 2.55 -14.95
C GLN A 180 -3.77 3.09 -14.98
N LEU A 181 -3.64 4.37 -14.65
CA LEU A 181 -2.34 5.00 -14.42
C LEU A 181 -1.87 4.67 -13.00
N HIS A 182 -0.62 4.29 -12.86
CA HIS A 182 0.02 4.09 -11.57
C HIS A 182 1.13 5.12 -11.37
N LEU A 183 1.32 5.52 -10.11
CA LEU A 183 2.35 6.48 -9.73
C LEU A 183 3.63 5.75 -9.35
N ARG A 184 4.75 6.09 -9.98
CA ARG A 184 6.09 5.64 -9.56
C ARG A 184 6.71 6.62 -8.57
N ARG A 185 6.50 7.92 -8.80
CA ARG A 185 7.06 9.02 -8.00
C ARG A 185 6.29 10.30 -8.23
N CYS A 186 6.10 11.12 -7.20
CA CYS A 186 5.50 12.45 -7.27
C CYS A 186 6.45 13.48 -6.65
N ASP A 187 7.06 14.33 -7.47
CA ASP A 187 7.88 15.43 -6.94
C ASP A 187 6.97 16.62 -6.62
N VAL A 188 6.98 17.08 -5.37
CA VAL A 188 6.30 18.33 -4.99
C VAL A 188 7.15 19.50 -5.44
N LEU A 189 6.66 20.25 -6.43
CA LEU A 189 7.36 21.40 -6.99
C LEU A 189 7.14 22.61 -6.09
N ARG A 190 8.21 23.16 -5.52
CA ARG A 190 8.15 24.33 -4.63
C ARG A 190 9.05 25.45 -5.10
N SER A 191 8.59 26.68 -4.90
CA SER A 191 9.44 27.87 -4.77
C SER A 191 9.88 27.99 -3.30
N PRO A 192 10.79 28.92 -2.96
CA PRO A 192 11.24 29.12 -1.57
C PRO A 192 10.09 29.40 -0.57
N THR A 193 8.96 29.93 -1.05
CA THR A 193 7.86 30.42 -0.21
C THR A 193 6.52 29.72 -0.46
N ALA A 194 6.38 28.95 -1.55
CA ALA A 194 5.09 28.36 -1.92
C ALA A 194 5.22 27.09 -2.76
N THR A 195 4.23 26.21 -2.67
CA THR A 195 4.08 25.07 -3.56
C THR A 195 3.47 25.53 -4.89
N LEU A 196 4.07 25.09 -6.00
CA LEU A 196 3.67 25.44 -7.36
C LEU A 196 2.76 24.36 -7.98
N GLY A 197 3.00 23.10 -7.63
CA GLY A 197 2.29 21.97 -8.21
C GLY A 197 3.00 20.65 -7.98
N LEU A 198 2.65 19.65 -8.77
CA LEU A 198 3.14 18.28 -8.69
C LEU A 198 3.73 17.87 -10.04
N ARG A 199 4.87 17.18 -10.00
CA ARG A 199 5.43 16.45 -11.15
C ARG A 199 5.31 14.96 -10.91
N LEU A 200 4.45 14.31 -11.69
CA LEU A 200 4.16 12.90 -11.58
C LEU A 200 4.95 12.11 -12.61
N HIS A 201 5.62 11.06 -12.15
CA HIS A 201 6.19 10.00 -12.98
C HIS A 201 5.23 8.83 -12.93
N ILE A 202 4.39 8.74 -13.94
CA ILE A 202 3.33 7.73 -14.04
C ILE A 202 3.74 6.64 -15.02
N TYR A 203 3.18 5.46 -14.84
CA TYR A 203 3.32 4.35 -15.78
C TYR A 203 1.93 3.72 -15.98
N THR A 204 1.74 3.17 -17.17
CA THR A 204 0.49 2.54 -17.60
C THR A 204 0.82 1.31 -18.41
N GLU A 205 -0.15 0.43 -18.60
CA GLU A 205 -0.03 -0.68 -19.55
C GLU A 205 0.38 -0.15 -20.93
N GLY A 206 1.28 -0.87 -21.60
CA GLY A 206 1.73 -0.51 -22.93
C GLY A 206 0.56 -0.51 -23.93
N THR A 207 0.60 0.39 -24.92
CA THR A 207 -0.49 0.56 -25.90
C THR A 207 -0.65 -0.61 -26.87
N ARG A 208 0.33 -1.52 -26.92
CA ARG A 208 0.27 -2.79 -27.67
C ARG A 208 0.26 -3.95 -26.68
N SER A 209 -0.52 -4.99 -26.98
CA SER A 209 -0.50 -6.25 -26.20
C SER A 209 0.95 -6.73 -26.04
N GLY A 210 1.39 -6.90 -24.80
CA GLY A 210 2.75 -7.33 -24.46
C GLY A 210 3.84 -6.24 -24.49
N SER A 211 3.52 -4.98 -24.82
CA SER A 211 4.50 -3.90 -24.73
C SER A 211 4.72 -3.46 -23.27
N PRO A 212 5.98 -3.14 -22.88
CA PRO A 212 6.31 -2.77 -21.52
C PRO A 212 5.59 -1.49 -21.09
N ALA A 213 5.41 -1.32 -19.78
CA ALA A 213 4.77 -0.15 -19.23
C ALA A 213 5.50 1.13 -19.69
N SER A 214 4.75 2.08 -20.27
CA SER A 214 5.34 3.31 -20.80
C SER A 214 5.43 4.36 -19.70
N PRO A 215 6.64 4.76 -19.26
CA PRO A 215 6.79 5.83 -18.29
C PRO A 215 6.42 7.17 -18.94
N ARG A 216 5.58 7.94 -18.28
CA ARG A 216 5.19 9.28 -18.70
C ARG A 216 5.43 10.27 -17.56
N ARG A 217 6.04 11.40 -17.90
CA ARG A 217 6.19 12.54 -16.99
C ARG A 217 5.08 13.54 -17.24
N ARG A 218 4.37 13.94 -16.19
CA ARG A 218 3.26 14.89 -16.24
C ARG A 218 3.40 15.91 -15.13
N VAL A 219 2.95 17.13 -15.38
CA VAL A 219 2.98 18.20 -14.38
C VAL A 219 1.57 18.75 -14.26
N VAL A 220 1.10 18.89 -13.03
CA VAL A 220 -0.17 19.54 -12.70
C VAL A 220 0.12 20.65 -11.71
N ARG A 221 -0.34 21.85 -11.99
CA ARG A 221 -0.09 23.04 -11.18
C ARG A 221 -1.35 23.55 -10.53
N PHE A 222 -1.19 24.33 -9.47
CA PHE A 222 -2.28 25.17 -9.02
C PHE A 222 -2.70 26.15 -10.12
N GLY A 223 -3.99 26.39 -10.25
CA GLY A 223 -4.55 27.20 -11.34
C GLY A 223 -4.85 26.42 -12.63
N ASP A 224 -4.37 25.18 -12.79
CA ASP A 224 -4.73 24.36 -13.96
C ASP A 224 -6.24 24.08 -13.97
N THR A 225 -6.85 24.09 -15.16
CA THR A 225 -8.28 23.76 -15.28
C THR A 225 -8.52 22.25 -15.15
N CYS A 226 -9.76 21.85 -14.84
CA CYS A 226 -10.11 20.44 -14.79
C CYS A 226 -9.83 19.69 -16.11
N GLN A 227 -9.97 20.33 -17.27
CA GLN A 227 -9.62 19.74 -18.56
C GLN A 227 -8.10 19.54 -18.72
N ALA A 228 -7.29 20.48 -18.23
CA ALA A 228 -5.83 20.35 -18.25
C ALA A 228 -5.38 19.17 -17.37
N VAL A 229 -5.96 19.04 -16.18
CA VAL A 229 -5.70 17.91 -15.28
C VAL A 229 -6.13 16.58 -15.91
N ALA A 230 -7.34 16.51 -16.47
CA ALA A 230 -7.82 15.30 -17.14
C ALA A 230 -6.98 14.93 -18.37
N ARG A 231 -6.47 15.91 -19.12
CA ARG A 231 -5.53 15.68 -20.22
C ARG A 231 -4.19 15.13 -19.73
N ALA A 232 -3.72 15.58 -18.57
CA ALA A 232 -2.46 15.13 -17.99
C ALA A 232 -2.57 13.74 -17.36
N LEU A 233 -3.64 13.49 -16.60
CA LEU A 233 -3.80 12.34 -15.70
C LEU A 233 -4.95 11.39 -16.08
N ALA A 234 -5.55 11.54 -17.26
CA ALA A 234 -6.78 10.87 -17.67
C ALA A 234 -7.98 11.19 -16.75
N ALA A 235 -9.10 10.51 -17.02
CA ALA A 235 -10.31 10.66 -16.23
C ALA A 235 -10.08 10.23 -14.77
N PRO A 236 -10.66 10.93 -13.78
CA PRO A 236 -10.57 10.53 -12.39
C PRO A 236 -11.33 9.23 -12.15
N ALA A 237 -10.90 8.45 -11.17
CA ALA A 237 -11.60 7.23 -10.78
C ALA A 237 -12.94 7.55 -10.07
N ARG A 238 -13.03 8.71 -9.41
CA ARG A 238 -14.28 9.22 -8.82
C ARG A 238 -14.30 10.74 -8.84
N LEU A 239 -15.48 11.29 -9.09
CA LEU A 239 -15.81 12.70 -8.91
C LEU A 239 -16.61 12.86 -7.61
N TYR A 240 -16.21 13.77 -6.73
CA TYR A 240 -16.90 14.01 -5.47
C TYR A 240 -17.13 15.50 -5.23
N PHE A 241 -18.40 15.90 -5.05
CA PHE A 241 -18.77 17.27 -4.74
C PHE A 241 -18.82 17.48 -3.23
N LYS A 242 -18.17 18.53 -2.75
CA LYS A 242 -18.12 18.86 -1.33
C LYS A 242 -19.49 19.39 -0.88
N ALA A 243 -20.25 18.58 -0.16
CA ALA A 243 -21.56 18.99 0.34
C ALA A 243 -21.45 20.11 1.39
N ASP A 244 -20.52 20.00 2.35
CA ASP A 244 -20.37 20.94 3.45
C ASP A 244 -18.93 21.46 3.59
N ASP A 245 -18.80 22.76 3.84
CA ASP A 245 -17.55 23.37 4.31
C ASP A 245 -17.62 23.67 5.80
N LYS A 246 -17.55 22.61 6.62
CA LYS A 246 -17.62 22.70 8.09
C LYS A 246 -16.54 23.62 8.69
N MET A 247 -15.41 23.78 8.02
CA MET A 247 -14.32 24.68 8.45
C MET A 247 -14.59 26.16 8.14
N ARG A 248 -15.67 26.50 7.42
CA ARG A 248 -16.02 27.89 7.06
C ARG A 248 -16.29 28.76 8.29
N ILE A 249 -16.73 28.17 9.40
CA ILE A 249 -17.02 28.89 10.65
C ILE A 249 -15.79 29.59 11.23
N HIS A 250 -14.59 29.10 10.92
CA HIS A 250 -13.32 29.68 11.38
C HIS A 250 -12.82 30.82 10.50
N ARG A 251 -13.54 31.15 9.41
CA ARG A 251 -13.18 32.29 8.56
C ARG A 251 -13.59 33.59 9.25
N PRO A 252 -12.71 34.61 9.31
CA PRO A 252 -13.06 35.93 9.85
C PRO A 252 -14.31 36.54 9.20
N THR A 253 -14.57 36.20 7.93
CA THR A 253 -15.69 36.70 7.12
C THR A 253 -16.87 35.73 7.03
N ALA A 254 -17.09 34.85 8.02
CA ALA A 254 -18.12 33.79 8.01
C ALA A 254 -19.57 34.28 7.79
N ARG A 255 -19.83 35.59 7.83
CA ARG A 255 -21.14 36.22 7.54
C ARG A 255 -21.51 36.30 6.05
N ARG A 256 -20.63 35.92 5.12
CA ARG A 256 -20.97 35.90 3.68
C ARG A 256 -21.87 34.69 3.36
N ARG A 257 -22.85 34.89 2.47
CA ARG A 257 -23.71 33.81 1.94
C ARG A 257 -22.85 32.63 1.45
N PRO A 258 -23.30 31.38 1.61
CA PRO A 258 -22.63 30.23 1.01
C PRO A 258 -22.34 30.47 -0.47
N PRO A 259 -21.17 30.07 -0.98
CA PRO A 259 -20.93 30.14 -2.42
C PRO A 259 -22.02 29.34 -3.16
N PRO A 260 -22.47 29.81 -4.34
CA PRO A 260 -23.57 29.20 -5.08
C PRO A 260 -23.23 27.80 -5.63
N ALA A 261 -21.94 27.43 -5.62
CA ALA A 261 -21.46 26.15 -6.10
C ALA A 261 -20.44 25.55 -5.10
N SER A 262 -20.44 24.23 -5.02
CA SER A 262 -19.54 23.45 -4.17
C SER A 262 -18.27 23.07 -4.89
N ASP A 263 -17.13 23.23 -4.20
CA ASP A 263 -15.85 22.70 -4.68
C ASP A 263 -15.96 21.19 -4.91
N TYR A 264 -15.18 20.64 -5.84
CA TYR A 264 -15.25 19.22 -6.18
C TYR A 264 -13.87 18.59 -6.36
N PHE A 265 -13.78 17.29 -6.07
CA PHE A 265 -12.57 16.51 -6.11
C PHE A 265 -12.55 15.58 -7.32
N PHE A 266 -11.40 15.53 -7.99
CA PHE A 266 -11.00 14.39 -8.80
C PHE A 266 -10.19 13.45 -7.92
N ASN A 267 -10.69 12.24 -7.67
CA ASN A 267 -9.98 11.21 -6.92
C ASN A 267 -9.21 10.29 -7.87
N TYR A 268 -7.89 10.18 -7.67
CA TYR A 268 -7.01 9.29 -8.41
C TYR A 268 -6.46 8.21 -7.49
N PHE A 269 -7.27 7.19 -7.21
CA PHE A 269 -6.96 6.14 -6.21
C PHE A 269 -5.62 5.45 -6.46
N THR A 270 -5.31 5.07 -7.70
CA THR A 270 -4.03 4.41 -8.08
C THR A 270 -2.83 5.35 -8.08
N LEU A 271 -3.05 6.66 -8.08
CA LEU A 271 -1.99 7.66 -7.92
C LEU A 271 -1.82 8.11 -6.47
N GLY A 272 -2.68 7.62 -5.56
CA GLY A 272 -2.65 7.99 -4.16
C GLY A 272 -2.98 9.45 -3.89
N MET A 273 -3.73 10.13 -4.77
CA MET A 273 -3.96 11.57 -4.63
C MET A 273 -5.36 12.03 -5.02
N ASP A 274 -5.72 13.18 -4.46
CA ASP A 274 -6.92 13.94 -4.82
C ASP A 274 -6.55 15.34 -5.30
N VAL A 275 -7.29 15.83 -6.30
CA VAL A 275 -7.18 17.19 -6.81
C VAL A 275 -8.50 17.91 -6.57
N LEU A 276 -8.48 18.97 -5.75
CA LEU A 276 -9.64 19.80 -5.47
C LEU A 276 -9.67 20.99 -6.43
N PHE A 277 -10.83 21.22 -7.03
CA PHE A 277 -11.12 22.34 -7.89
C PHE A 277 -12.00 23.37 -7.20
N ASP A 278 -11.75 24.64 -7.49
CA ASP A 278 -12.65 25.72 -7.09
C ASP A 278 -13.95 25.64 -7.90
N ALA A 279 -15.08 25.70 -7.21
CA ALA A 279 -16.39 25.61 -7.86
C ALA A 279 -16.67 26.72 -8.88
N ARG A 280 -16.04 27.89 -8.72
CA ARG A 280 -16.30 29.07 -9.56
C ARG A 280 -15.36 29.13 -10.75
N THR A 281 -14.08 28.86 -10.52
CA THR A 281 -13.06 28.97 -11.59
C THR A 281 -12.76 27.65 -12.28
N HIS A 282 -13.20 26.52 -11.73
CA HIS A 282 -12.86 25.16 -12.19
C HIS A 282 -11.34 24.91 -12.26
N GLN A 283 -10.58 25.62 -11.42
CA GLN A 283 -9.13 25.53 -11.35
C GLN A 283 -8.66 24.81 -10.08
N VAL A 284 -7.52 24.13 -10.17
CA VAL A 284 -6.91 23.43 -9.05
C VAL A 284 -6.56 24.41 -7.93
N LYS A 285 -7.05 24.12 -6.71
CA LYS A 285 -6.78 24.92 -5.50
C LYS A 285 -6.09 24.14 -4.38
N LYS A 286 -6.16 22.81 -4.41
CA LYS A 286 -5.59 21.93 -3.37
C LYS A 286 -5.27 20.55 -3.93
N PHE A 287 -4.16 19.97 -3.46
CA PHE A 287 -3.82 18.57 -3.64
C PHE A 287 -3.85 17.85 -2.28
N VAL A 288 -4.26 16.59 -2.27
CA VAL A 288 -4.13 15.71 -1.10
C VAL A 288 -3.34 14.49 -1.53
N LEU A 289 -2.24 14.19 -0.85
CA LEU A 289 -1.35 13.06 -1.11
C LEU A 289 -1.50 12.06 0.03
N HIS A 290 -1.94 10.84 -0.26
CA HIS A 290 -2.22 9.80 0.73
C HIS A 290 -1.06 8.81 0.83
N THR A 291 -0.68 8.41 2.05
CA THR A 291 0.41 7.44 2.28
C THR A 291 -0.06 5.99 2.43
N ASN A 292 -1.37 5.77 2.58
CA ASN A 292 -2.02 4.46 2.65
C ASN A 292 -1.45 3.51 3.73
N TYR A 293 -1.28 4.00 4.97
CA TYR A 293 -0.97 3.14 6.12
C TYR A 293 -2.21 2.40 6.63
N PRO A 294 -2.08 1.13 7.05
CA PRO A 294 -3.14 0.46 7.81
C PRO A 294 -3.36 1.19 9.14
N GLY A 295 -4.57 1.11 9.68
CA GLY A 295 -4.98 1.91 10.84
C GLY A 295 -5.40 3.35 10.49
N HIS A 296 -5.37 3.74 9.21
CA HIS A 296 -6.00 5.00 8.76
C HIS A 296 -7.37 4.73 8.16
N TYR A 297 -8.29 5.70 8.32
CA TYR A 297 -9.66 5.60 7.79
C TYR A 297 -9.70 5.35 6.27
N ASN A 298 -8.80 5.94 5.50
CA ASN A 298 -8.74 5.78 4.04
C ASN A 298 -7.87 4.60 3.59
N PHE A 299 -7.39 3.76 4.51
CA PHE A 299 -6.59 2.60 4.15
C PHE A 299 -7.33 1.74 3.13
N ASN A 300 -6.60 1.21 2.15
CA ASN A 300 -7.10 0.38 1.07
C ASN A 300 -7.99 1.11 0.03
N MET A 301 -8.36 2.37 0.26
CA MET A 301 -9.06 3.18 -0.75
C MET A 301 -8.09 3.75 -1.79
N TYR A 302 -6.88 4.11 -1.36
CA TYR A 302 -5.84 4.70 -2.20
C TYR A 302 -4.64 3.77 -2.29
N HIS A 303 -3.86 3.90 -3.36
CA HIS A 303 -2.47 3.44 -3.37
C HIS A 303 -1.61 4.46 -2.62
N ARG A 304 -0.42 4.05 -2.18
CA ARG A 304 0.54 4.97 -1.57
C ARG A 304 1.02 5.97 -2.63
N CYS A 305 0.92 7.26 -2.31
CA CYS A 305 1.52 8.31 -3.12
C CYS A 305 3.02 8.37 -2.81
N GLU A 306 3.86 7.95 -3.75
CA GLU A 306 5.33 8.00 -3.66
C GLU A 306 5.85 9.43 -3.82
N PHE A 307 5.45 10.33 -2.92
CA PHE A 307 5.84 11.74 -2.99
C PHE A 307 7.23 11.99 -2.41
N GLU A 308 7.89 13.01 -2.95
CA GLU A 308 9.10 13.62 -2.41
C GLU A 308 8.88 15.13 -2.27
N LEU A 309 8.98 15.61 -1.03
CA LEU A 309 8.77 16.98 -0.64
C LEU A 309 10.04 17.49 0.03
N ASN A 310 10.73 18.44 -0.61
CA ASN A 310 11.94 19.04 -0.06
C ASN A 310 11.60 20.41 0.55
N VAL A 311 11.97 20.62 1.82
CA VAL A 311 11.66 21.83 2.60
C VAL A 311 12.92 22.31 3.30
N GLN A 312 13.17 23.62 3.30
CA GLN A 312 14.28 24.16 4.09
C GLN A 312 13.95 24.12 5.58
N PRO A 313 14.83 23.58 6.44
CA PRO A 313 14.61 23.54 7.89
C PRO A 313 14.62 24.95 8.47
N ASP A 314 13.65 25.27 9.35
CA ASP A 314 13.52 26.56 10.03
C ASP A 314 13.65 26.46 11.57
N LYS A 315 13.80 25.24 12.11
CA LYS A 315 14.33 25.00 13.46
C LYS A 315 15.85 24.78 13.40
N CYS A 316 16.59 25.45 14.29
CA CYS A 316 18.01 25.15 14.54
C CYS A 316 18.13 24.26 15.77
N GLU A 317 18.88 23.17 15.68
CA GLU A 317 19.47 22.56 16.87
C GLU A 317 20.74 23.34 17.24
N SER A 318 20.85 23.73 18.51
CA SER A 318 21.85 24.67 19.01
C SER A 318 23.32 24.18 18.95
N ASN A 319 23.60 22.95 18.52
CA ASN A 319 24.93 22.31 18.66
C ASN A 319 25.55 21.72 17.38
N ALA A 320 25.08 22.04 16.17
CA ALA A 320 25.73 21.55 14.94
C ALA A 320 26.75 22.56 14.40
N LEU A 321 28.03 22.38 14.77
CA LEU A 321 29.20 23.11 14.25
C LEU A 321 29.56 22.79 12.78
N VAL A 322 28.62 22.36 11.94
CA VAL A 322 28.91 22.05 10.54
C VAL A 322 27.82 22.62 9.63
N GLU A 323 28.22 23.57 8.80
CA GLU A 323 27.48 24.12 7.68
C GLU A 323 27.17 23.03 6.66
N SER A 324 25.98 22.45 6.77
CA SER A 324 25.27 21.83 5.65
C SER A 324 23.78 21.86 5.96
N ARG A 325 23.17 23.05 5.86
CA ARG A 325 21.71 23.22 5.90
C ARG A 325 21.10 22.73 4.58
N GLY A 326 21.18 21.42 4.35
CA GLY A 326 20.49 20.75 3.25
C GLY A 326 18.98 20.79 3.45
N ALA A 327 18.23 20.75 2.35
CA ALA A 327 16.78 20.62 2.42
C ALA A 327 16.40 19.30 3.11
N VAL A 328 15.39 19.37 3.98
CA VAL A 328 14.76 18.20 4.61
C VAL A 328 13.89 17.53 3.57
N SER A 329 14.18 16.26 3.26
CA SER A 329 13.37 15.45 2.36
C SER A 329 12.30 14.69 3.13
N ILE A 330 11.04 14.99 2.84
CA ILE A 330 9.85 14.39 3.42
C ILE A 330 9.23 13.49 2.37
N THR A 331 8.94 12.25 2.74
CA THR A 331 8.39 11.21 1.88
C THR A 331 7.21 10.51 2.55
N ALA A 332 6.54 9.62 1.82
CA ALA A 332 5.48 8.78 2.38
C ALA A 332 5.93 7.87 3.54
N TYR A 333 7.25 7.73 3.75
CA TYR A 333 7.86 6.88 4.78
C TYR A 333 8.38 7.67 5.97
N SER A 334 8.32 9.01 5.92
CA SER A 334 8.82 9.87 6.99
C SER A 334 7.97 9.76 8.25
N LYS A 335 8.64 9.68 9.40
CA LYS A 335 8.01 9.80 10.72
C LYS A 335 7.74 11.26 11.04
N TRP A 336 6.59 11.54 11.66
CA TRP A 336 6.19 12.89 11.99
C TRP A 336 7.16 13.57 12.95
N GLU A 337 7.67 12.88 13.96
CA GLU A 337 8.68 13.41 14.89
C GLU A 337 9.95 13.93 14.19
N SER A 338 10.45 13.25 13.17
CA SER A 338 11.61 13.72 12.40
C SER A 338 11.28 15.03 11.66
N VAL A 339 10.07 15.13 11.11
CA VAL A 339 9.60 16.32 10.39
C VAL A 339 9.37 17.49 11.35
N SER A 340 8.69 17.25 12.48
CA SER A 340 8.35 18.28 13.45
C SER A 340 9.57 18.81 14.22
N ARG A 341 10.66 18.03 14.32
CA ARG A 341 11.96 18.49 14.86
C ARG A 341 12.63 19.50 13.93
N ALA A 342 12.48 19.34 12.62
CA ALA A 342 13.09 20.23 11.63
C ALA A 342 12.25 21.46 11.29
N LEU A 343 10.92 21.38 11.44
CA LEU A 343 9.97 22.40 11.00
C LEU A 343 9.25 23.10 12.17
N ARG A 344 9.07 24.42 12.11
CA ARG A 344 8.21 25.24 13.00
C ARG A 344 6.73 25.07 12.64
N VAL A 345 6.23 23.86 12.85
CA VAL A 345 4.82 23.49 12.71
C VAL A 345 3.96 24.14 13.78
N CYS A 346 2.66 24.35 13.52
CA CYS A 346 1.72 24.88 14.51
C CYS A 346 1.68 23.99 15.77
N GLU A 347 1.85 24.57 16.95
CA GLU A 347 1.91 23.83 18.23
C GLU A 347 0.59 23.16 18.61
N ARG A 348 -0.54 23.74 18.21
CA ARG A 348 -1.88 23.20 18.48
C ARG A 348 -2.48 22.60 17.21
N PRO A 349 -2.46 21.26 17.06
CA PRO A 349 -3.06 20.62 15.89
C PRO A 349 -4.58 20.69 15.91
N VAL A 350 -5.18 20.63 14.72
CA VAL A 350 -6.62 20.39 14.58
C VAL A 350 -6.86 18.89 14.70
N VAL A 351 -7.78 18.48 15.58
CA VAL A 351 -8.18 17.07 15.72
C VAL A 351 -9.22 16.73 14.65
N LEU A 352 -8.92 15.74 13.81
CA LEU A 352 -9.82 15.27 12.76
C LEU A 352 -10.45 13.94 13.18
N ASN A 353 -11.74 13.97 13.52
CA ASN A 353 -12.52 12.79 13.83
C ASN A 353 -13.53 12.48 12.70
N ARG A 354 -13.45 11.27 12.15
CA ARG A 354 -14.32 10.77 11.06
C ARG A 354 -15.45 9.85 11.56
N ALA A 355 -15.82 9.91 12.84
CA ALA A 355 -16.82 9.04 13.46
C ALA A 355 -18.24 9.12 12.86
N SER A 356 -18.56 10.15 12.06
CA SER A 356 -19.95 10.49 11.69
C SER A 356 -20.19 10.61 10.17
N SER A 357 -19.37 9.98 9.32
CA SER A 357 -19.74 9.82 7.90
C SER A 357 -20.82 8.76 7.76
N THR A 358 -21.85 9.05 6.99
CA THR A 358 -23.22 8.50 7.03
C THR A 358 -23.43 6.98 6.98
N ASN A 359 -22.41 6.12 6.92
CA ASN A 359 -22.59 4.65 6.95
C ASN A 359 -21.36 3.85 7.47
N THR A 360 -20.33 4.49 8.02
CA THR A 360 -19.14 3.78 8.55
C THR A 360 -18.62 4.47 9.81
N THR A 361 -18.63 3.76 10.93
CA THR A 361 -17.93 4.20 12.14
C THR A 361 -16.43 4.06 11.90
N ASN A 362 -15.66 5.14 12.09
CA ASN A 362 -14.20 5.07 12.00
C ASN A 362 -13.64 4.31 13.21
N PRO A 363 -13.09 3.09 13.05
CA PRO A 363 -12.67 2.27 14.17
C PRO A 363 -11.27 2.66 14.70
N PHE A 364 -10.53 3.52 13.99
CA PHE A 364 -9.12 3.80 14.25
C PHE A 364 -8.86 5.06 15.09
N GLY A 365 -9.92 5.74 15.54
CA GLY A 365 -9.80 6.99 16.29
C GLY A 365 -9.46 8.20 15.41
N SER A 366 -9.16 9.33 16.07
CA SER A 366 -8.89 10.60 15.39
C SER A 366 -7.42 10.74 14.97
N THR A 367 -7.18 11.58 13.96
CA THR A 367 -5.86 12.02 13.53
C THR A 367 -5.62 13.48 13.91
N PHE A 368 -4.36 13.92 13.89
CA PHE A 368 -3.96 15.28 14.21
C PHE A 368 -3.43 15.99 12.96
N CYS A 369 -3.98 17.17 12.66
CA CYS A 369 -3.61 17.96 11.51
C CYS A 369 -2.74 19.15 11.93
N TYR A 370 -1.50 19.18 11.46
CA TYR A 370 -0.53 20.23 11.75
C TYR A 370 -0.31 21.10 10.52
N GLY A 371 -0.49 22.41 10.66
CA GLY A 371 -0.21 23.38 9.60
C GLY A 371 1.27 23.75 9.55
N TYR A 372 1.79 23.94 8.34
CA TYR A 372 3.08 24.55 8.09
C TYR A 372 3.07 25.21 6.70
N GLN A 373 3.30 26.52 6.66
CA GLN A 373 3.24 27.31 5.43
C GLN A 373 1.91 27.06 4.66
N ASP A 374 2.01 26.50 3.46
CA ASP A 374 0.93 26.18 2.53
C ASP A 374 0.59 24.68 2.52
N MET A 375 0.92 23.99 3.61
CA MET A 375 0.81 22.53 3.77
C MET A 375 0.12 22.15 5.10
N ILE A 376 -0.58 21.03 5.09
CA ILE A 376 -1.14 20.40 6.29
C ILE A 376 -0.69 18.95 6.33
N PHE A 377 -0.10 18.54 7.44
CA PHE A 377 0.27 17.16 7.72
C PHE A 377 -0.79 16.51 8.59
N GLU A 378 -1.46 15.47 8.08
CA GLU A 378 -2.34 14.63 8.87
C GLU A 378 -1.52 13.48 9.48
N VAL A 379 -1.52 13.37 10.79
CA VAL A 379 -0.65 12.47 11.55
C VAL A 379 -1.50 11.50 12.38
N MET A 380 -1.14 10.24 12.31
CA MET A 380 -1.74 9.15 13.09
C MET A 380 -1.15 9.05 14.49
N SER A 381 -1.81 8.33 15.39
CA SER A 381 -1.34 8.06 16.76
C SER A 381 0.04 7.38 16.81
N ASN A 382 0.36 6.54 15.82
CA ASN A 382 1.63 5.83 15.68
C ASN A 382 2.77 6.66 15.04
N ASN A 383 2.61 7.99 14.97
CA ASN A 383 3.62 8.95 14.51
C ASN A 383 3.95 8.84 13.00
N TYR A 384 3.10 8.19 12.20
CA TYR A 384 3.18 8.21 10.74
C TYR A 384 2.29 9.31 10.15
N ILE A 385 2.74 9.89 9.05
CA ILE A 385 1.96 10.86 8.27
C ILE A 385 0.99 10.07 7.38
N ALA A 386 -0.31 10.25 7.59
CA ALA A 386 -1.37 9.62 6.79
C ALA A 386 -1.61 10.33 5.46
N SER A 387 -1.56 11.66 5.48
CA SER A 387 -1.71 12.47 4.27
C SER A 387 -1.00 13.81 4.38
N ILE A 388 -0.62 14.37 3.23
CA ILE A 388 -0.19 15.77 3.10
C ILE A 388 -1.18 16.50 2.22
N THR A 389 -1.73 17.59 2.71
CA THR A 389 -2.56 18.50 1.94
C THR A 389 -1.74 19.72 1.54
N LEU A 390 -1.66 20.02 0.25
CA LEU A 390 -0.98 21.18 -0.31
C LEU A 390 -2.05 22.14 -0.82
N TYR A 391 -2.00 23.42 -0.48
CA TYR A 391 -3.03 24.38 -0.89
C TYR A 391 -2.45 25.76 -1.20
N GLN A 392 -3.09 26.52 -2.08
CA GLN A 392 -2.75 27.93 -2.24
C GLN A 392 -3.51 28.80 -1.23
N PRO A 393 -2.81 29.70 -0.51
CA PRO A 393 -3.44 30.70 0.36
C PRO A 393 -4.51 31.53 -0.36
N GLU A 394 -5.52 31.97 0.38
CA GLU A 394 -6.54 32.87 -0.17
C GLU A 394 -5.91 34.27 -0.38
N GLY A 395 -5.92 34.76 -1.62
CA GLY A 395 -5.35 36.06 -2.01
C GLY A 395 -4.28 35.99 -3.10
N THR A 396 -3.64 34.82 -3.31
CA THR A 396 -2.68 34.61 -4.41
C THR A 396 -3.34 34.13 -5.70
N ARG A 397 -4.68 34.04 -5.72
CA ARG A 397 -5.46 33.59 -6.88
C ARG A 397 -5.84 34.82 -7.71
N PRO A 398 -5.77 34.76 -9.06
CA PRO A 398 -6.26 35.85 -9.88
C PRO A 398 -7.72 36.16 -9.53
N HIS A 399 -8.02 37.44 -9.27
CA HIS A 399 -9.39 37.89 -9.07
C HIS A 399 -10.17 37.66 -10.35
N TYR A 400 -11.16 36.77 -10.32
CA TYR A 400 -12.10 36.63 -11.42
C TYR A 400 -13.03 37.85 -11.38
N ALA A 401 -12.78 38.83 -12.24
CA ALA A 401 -13.75 39.88 -12.51
C ALA A 401 -14.92 39.23 -13.23
N VAL A 402 -16.06 39.14 -12.56
CA VAL A 402 -17.32 38.84 -13.24
C VAL A 402 -17.61 40.07 -14.08
N ASN A 403 -17.26 40.03 -15.37
CA ASN A 403 -17.87 40.95 -16.32
C ASN A 403 -19.35 40.58 -16.33
N SER A 404 -20.16 41.40 -15.66
CA SER A 404 -21.61 41.33 -15.77
C SER A 404 -21.94 41.32 -17.24
N ILE A 405 -22.54 40.22 -17.72
CA ILE A 405 -23.23 40.24 -18.99
C ILE A 405 -24.45 41.13 -18.74
N ALA A 406 -24.35 42.38 -19.18
CA ALA A 406 -25.46 43.31 -19.23
C ALA A 406 -26.47 42.86 -20.29
#